data_AF-A0A382FHT8-F1
#
_entry.id   AF-A0A382FHT8-F1
#
_cell.length_a   1.000
_cell.length_b   1.000
_cell.length_c   1.000
_cell.angle_alpha   90.00
_cell.angle_beta   90.00
_cell.angle_gamma   90.00
#
_symmetry.space_group_name_H-M   'P 1'
#
loop_
_entity.id
_entity.type
_entity.pdbx_description
1 polymer ?
#
loop_
_entity_poly.entity_id
_entity_poly.type
_entity_poly.pdbx_seq_one_letter_code
_entity_poly.pdbx_strand_id
1 'polypeptide(L)'
;MKQKYILFPIIFLGFILLDCSSTQQDSIAKTQNVEFLIEQGKLFWQQRSDSLTLKKAEHFISLACQQRPGQFDIAILYGQILYTRALFFEKDGETQNSLFLQASQHCQEAVLNHQDFSVIYNNAQGDSTFRMLTTLAKVPISVVPGLFWWATNLARYLNTRSVIERLNHREILEVLMHRTLSLEPGFFYSGPYRFFGSFYTRIPGIELSQSETYFNQALSANPNYLGNAVHMAEFYHQKAGNREQFHTMLTDVVKADFSANPDVIAENLFYQDRARWLLSKESSLFE
;
A
#
# COMPACT_ATOMS: atom_id res chain seq x y z
N MET A 1 94.61 -11.94 7.19
CA MET A 1 94.61 -12.78 5.97
C MET A 1 93.17 -13.17 5.63
N LYS A 2 92.75 -12.80 4.40
CA LYS A 2 91.65 -13.35 3.57
C LYS A 2 90.18 -13.24 4.06
N GLN A 3 89.59 -12.08 3.75
CA GLN A 3 88.44 -11.87 2.85
C GLN A 3 87.65 -13.10 2.34
N LYS A 4 86.32 -13.07 2.49
CA LYS A 4 85.35 -13.33 1.40
C LYS A 4 84.06 -12.53 1.65
N TYR A 5 83.75 -11.67 0.69
CA TYR A 5 82.48 -10.95 0.50
C TYR A 5 81.49 -11.86 -0.24
N ILE A 6 80.19 -11.75 0.04
CA ILE A 6 79.13 -11.76 -0.99
C ILE A 6 78.04 -10.74 -0.58
N LEU A 7 77.63 -9.95 -1.57
CA LEU A 7 76.72 -8.80 -1.55
C LEU A 7 75.32 -9.18 -2.07
N PHE A 8 74.29 -8.46 -1.62
CA PHE A 8 73.03 -8.04 -2.32
C PHE A 8 71.87 -9.07 -2.52
N PRO A 9 70.61 -8.63 -2.78
CA PRO A 9 69.79 -7.55 -2.16
C PRO A 9 68.27 -7.88 -2.01
N ILE A 10 67.53 -6.97 -1.36
CA ILE A 10 66.14 -6.49 -1.63
C ILE A 10 65.08 -7.51 -2.10
N ILE A 11 63.96 -7.62 -1.36
CA ILE A 11 62.58 -7.37 -1.83
C ILE A 11 61.68 -7.14 -0.61
N PHE A 12 61.32 -5.87 -0.39
CA PHE A 12 60.15 -5.46 0.37
C PHE A 12 59.18 -4.88 -0.67
N LEU A 13 58.40 -5.76 -1.33
CA LEU A 13 57.21 -5.42 -2.11
C LEU A 13 56.10 -6.26 -1.48
N GLY A 14 55.10 -5.70 -0.82
CA GLY A 14 54.10 -4.85 -1.48
C GLY A 14 52.92 -5.72 -1.90
N PHE A 15 52.20 -6.32 -0.92
CA PHE A 15 50.92 -6.98 -1.13
C PHE A 15 49.88 -6.36 -0.20
N ILE A 16 49.46 -5.13 -0.50
CA ILE A 16 48.23 -4.55 0.04
C ILE A 16 47.57 -3.73 -1.07
N LEU A 17 47.06 -4.38 -2.13
CA LEU A 17 46.22 -3.72 -3.15
C LEU A 17 45.26 -4.69 -3.86
N LEU A 18 44.58 -5.62 -3.15
CA LEU A 18 43.60 -6.52 -3.80
C LEU A 18 42.26 -6.72 -3.07
N ASP A 19 41.89 -5.87 -2.09
CA ASP A 19 40.62 -6.02 -1.36
C ASP A 19 39.48 -5.07 -1.78
N CYS A 20 39.74 -4.14 -2.73
CA CYS A 20 38.69 -3.25 -3.24
C CYS A 20 37.95 -3.80 -4.47
N SER A 21 38.54 -4.72 -5.24
CA SER A 21 37.91 -5.25 -6.46
C SER A 21 36.89 -6.36 -6.18
N SER A 22 37.16 -7.22 -5.19
CA SER A 22 36.25 -8.31 -4.78
C SER A 22 34.96 -7.78 -4.15
N THR A 23 35.08 -6.83 -3.22
CA THR A 23 33.96 -6.16 -2.56
C THR A 23 33.10 -5.35 -3.53
N GLN A 24 33.71 -4.72 -4.52
CA GLN A 24 32.98 -4.02 -5.59
C GLN A 24 32.22 -5.01 -6.50
N GLN A 25 32.82 -6.15 -6.87
CA GLN A 25 32.17 -7.19 -7.67
C GLN A 25 30.95 -7.79 -6.95
N ASP A 26 31.08 -8.09 -5.65
CA ASP A 26 30.01 -8.66 -4.82
C ASP A 26 28.84 -7.68 -4.61
N SER A 27 29.14 -6.40 -4.41
CA SER A 27 28.10 -5.36 -4.28
C SER A 27 27.31 -5.14 -5.58
N ILE A 28 27.98 -5.22 -6.74
CA ILE A 28 27.34 -5.16 -8.07
C ILE A 28 26.45 -6.39 -8.28
N ALA A 29 26.93 -7.60 -7.99
CA ALA A 29 26.15 -8.83 -8.15
C ALA A 29 24.91 -8.84 -7.24
N LYS A 30 25.05 -8.41 -5.98
CA LYS A 30 23.91 -8.27 -5.05
C LYS A 30 22.89 -7.25 -5.56
N THR A 31 23.35 -6.11 -6.08
CA THR A 31 22.47 -5.07 -6.64
C THR A 31 21.70 -5.58 -7.86
N GLN A 32 22.37 -6.26 -8.79
CA GLN A 32 21.74 -6.88 -9.97
C GLN A 32 20.70 -7.93 -9.58
N ASN A 33 20.99 -8.74 -8.56
CA ASN A 33 20.02 -9.72 -8.04
C ASN A 33 18.76 -9.04 -7.49
N VAL A 34 18.87 -7.90 -6.79
CA VAL A 34 17.69 -7.20 -6.28
C VAL A 34 16.87 -6.57 -7.41
N GLU A 35 17.51 -5.97 -8.41
CA GLU A 35 16.78 -5.44 -9.57
C GLU A 35 16.02 -6.54 -10.32
N PHE A 36 16.64 -7.71 -10.50
CA PHE A 36 15.96 -8.87 -11.09
C PHE A 36 14.71 -9.27 -10.30
N LEU A 37 14.79 -9.33 -8.96
CA LEU A 37 13.64 -9.64 -8.11
C LEU A 37 12.51 -8.60 -8.29
N ILE A 38 12.85 -7.31 -8.34
CA ILE A 38 11.88 -6.23 -8.54
C ILE A 38 11.21 -6.36 -9.92
N GLU A 39 11.99 -6.57 -10.97
CA GLU A 39 11.50 -6.70 -12.34
C GLU A 39 10.56 -7.90 -12.50
N GLN A 40 10.96 -9.07 -11.99
CA GLN A 40 10.10 -10.26 -12.01
C GLN A 40 8.82 -10.04 -11.21
N GLY A 41 8.93 -9.46 -10.01
CA GLY A 41 7.77 -9.15 -9.17
C GLY A 41 6.78 -8.21 -9.87
N LYS A 42 7.27 -7.15 -10.52
CA LYS A 42 6.45 -6.22 -11.31
C LYS A 42 5.80 -6.90 -12.52
N LEU A 43 6.53 -7.76 -13.22
CA LEU A 43 5.99 -8.54 -14.35
C LEU A 43 4.83 -9.44 -13.93
N PHE A 44 4.98 -10.16 -12.82
CA PHE A 44 3.88 -10.98 -12.29
C PHE A 44 2.72 -10.14 -11.78
N TRP A 45 2.99 -8.97 -11.18
CA TRP A 45 1.98 -8.03 -10.71
C TRP A 45 1.09 -7.47 -11.84
N GLN A 46 1.62 -7.31 -13.05
CA GLN A 46 0.81 -6.92 -14.21
C GLN A 46 -0.30 -7.93 -14.53
N GLN A 47 -0.10 -9.20 -14.14
CA GLN A 47 -1.05 -10.30 -14.36
C GLN A 47 -1.77 -10.70 -13.07
N ARG A 48 -1.83 -9.80 -12.06
CA ARG A 48 -2.34 -10.06 -10.70
C ARG A 48 -3.76 -10.62 -10.61
N SER A 49 -4.56 -10.53 -11.67
CA SER A 49 -5.90 -11.12 -11.71
C SER A 49 -5.88 -12.65 -11.57
N ASP A 50 -4.76 -13.30 -11.92
CA ASP A 50 -4.53 -14.71 -11.65
C ASP A 50 -3.91 -14.93 -10.26
N SER A 51 -4.40 -15.93 -9.51
CA SER A 51 -3.93 -16.18 -8.15
C SER A 51 -2.47 -16.67 -8.09
N LEU A 52 -2.02 -17.42 -9.11
CA LEU A 52 -0.65 -17.94 -9.14
C LEU A 52 0.35 -16.83 -9.45
N THR A 53 0.04 -15.96 -10.40
CA THR A 53 0.88 -14.78 -10.71
C THR A 53 0.91 -13.82 -9.52
N LEU A 54 -0.21 -13.56 -8.83
CA LEU A 54 -0.21 -12.75 -7.60
C LEU A 54 0.74 -13.33 -6.53
N LYS A 55 0.70 -14.65 -6.29
CA LYS A 55 1.62 -15.31 -5.36
C LYS A 55 3.09 -15.19 -5.79
N LYS A 56 3.37 -15.26 -7.09
CA LYS A 56 4.73 -15.03 -7.61
C LYS A 56 5.16 -13.58 -7.42
N ALA A 57 4.28 -12.62 -7.68
CA ALA A 57 4.56 -11.20 -7.44
C ALA A 57 4.90 -10.96 -5.97
N GLU A 58 4.08 -11.49 -5.05
CA GLU A 58 4.34 -11.44 -3.61
C GLU A 58 5.69 -12.05 -3.24
N HIS A 59 5.99 -13.25 -3.77
CA HIS A 59 7.26 -13.91 -3.51
C HIS A 59 8.47 -13.06 -3.94
N PHE A 60 8.49 -12.60 -5.19
CA PHE A 60 9.63 -11.83 -5.71
C PHE A 60 9.78 -10.47 -5.01
N ILE A 61 8.68 -9.74 -4.78
CA ILE A 61 8.71 -8.44 -4.11
C ILE A 61 9.07 -8.58 -2.63
N SER A 62 8.59 -9.61 -1.93
CA SER A 62 8.98 -9.85 -0.53
C SER A 62 10.48 -10.12 -0.40
N LEU A 63 11.08 -10.89 -1.31
CA LEU A 63 12.54 -11.09 -1.37
C LEU A 63 13.27 -9.77 -1.63
N ALA A 64 12.76 -8.92 -2.53
CA ALA A 64 13.35 -7.61 -2.78
C ALA A 64 13.29 -6.70 -1.54
N CYS A 65 12.17 -6.68 -0.81
CA CYS A 65 12.02 -5.98 0.46
C CYS A 65 13.02 -6.46 1.52
N GLN A 66 13.29 -7.77 1.60
CA GLN A 66 14.28 -8.31 2.54
C GLN A 66 15.71 -7.84 2.23
N GLN A 67 16.04 -7.64 0.95
CA GLN A 67 17.37 -7.18 0.55
C GLN A 67 17.55 -5.66 0.64
N ARG A 68 16.46 -4.89 0.51
CA ARG A 68 16.43 -3.43 0.62
C ARG A 68 15.26 -2.98 1.51
N PRO A 69 15.33 -3.24 2.83
CA PRO A 69 14.26 -2.87 3.75
C PRO A 69 14.03 -1.36 3.73
N GLY A 70 12.76 -0.94 3.78
CA GLY A 70 12.38 0.47 3.78
C GLY A 70 12.56 1.21 2.44
N GLN A 71 12.99 0.54 1.35
CA GLN A 71 13.00 1.19 0.03
C GLN A 71 11.57 1.51 -0.41
N PHE A 72 11.29 2.80 -0.58
CA PHE A 72 9.93 3.34 -0.69
C PHE A 72 9.07 2.60 -1.73
N ASP A 73 9.45 2.63 -3.00
CA ASP A 73 8.62 2.06 -4.09
C ASP A 73 8.35 0.56 -3.93
N ILE A 74 9.32 -0.21 -3.42
CA ILE A 74 9.18 -1.65 -3.24
C ILE A 74 8.22 -1.93 -2.08
N ALA A 75 8.37 -1.21 -0.97
CA ALA A 75 7.49 -1.36 0.18
C ALA A 75 6.04 -0.96 -0.16
N ILE A 76 5.84 0.10 -0.96
CA ILE A 76 4.49 0.49 -1.40
C ILE A 76 3.88 -0.58 -2.32
N LEU A 77 4.65 -1.10 -3.28
CA LEU A 77 4.19 -2.20 -4.14
C LEU A 77 3.87 -3.46 -3.31
N TYR A 78 4.69 -3.76 -2.30
CA TYR A 78 4.43 -4.89 -1.42
C TYR A 78 3.14 -4.70 -0.62
N GLY A 79 2.91 -3.50 -0.07
CA GLY A 79 1.66 -3.14 0.60
C GLY A 79 0.44 -3.29 -0.31
N GLN A 80 0.55 -2.98 -1.60
CA GLN A 80 -0.52 -3.19 -2.59
C GLN A 80 -0.80 -4.66 -2.86
N ILE A 81 0.26 -5.47 -2.98
CA ILE A 81 0.15 -6.92 -3.18
C ILE A 81 -0.56 -7.56 -2.00
N LEU A 82 -0.10 -7.24 -0.78
CA LEU A 82 -0.68 -7.77 0.45
C LEU A 82 -2.15 -7.32 0.62
N TYR A 83 -2.46 -6.05 0.34
CA TYR A 83 -3.85 -5.57 0.31
C TYR A 83 -4.72 -6.38 -0.65
N THR A 84 -4.23 -6.60 -1.87
CA THR A 84 -4.96 -7.29 -2.94
C THR A 84 -5.21 -8.75 -2.58
N ARG A 85 -4.17 -9.44 -2.08
CA ARG A 85 -4.30 -10.80 -1.58
C ARG A 85 -5.33 -10.88 -0.46
N ALA A 86 -5.21 -10.00 0.54
CA ALA A 86 -6.11 -9.98 1.69
C ALA A 86 -7.57 -9.76 1.26
N LEU A 87 -7.83 -8.76 0.42
CA LEU A 87 -9.19 -8.38 0.08
C LEU A 87 -9.88 -9.34 -0.88
N PHE A 88 -9.16 -9.89 -1.86
CA PHE A 88 -9.79 -10.58 -2.99
C PHE A 88 -9.53 -12.09 -3.04
N PHE A 89 -8.47 -12.59 -2.41
CA PHE A 89 -8.07 -13.99 -2.54
C PHE A 89 -8.11 -14.76 -1.22
N GLU A 90 -7.85 -14.09 -0.10
CA GLU A 90 -7.84 -14.71 1.21
C GLU A 90 -9.27 -14.89 1.75
N LYS A 91 -9.54 -16.03 2.38
CA LYS A 91 -10.86 -16.38 2.92
C LYS A 91 -10.89 -16.41 4.44
N ASP A 92 -9.74 -16.68 5.05
CA ASP A 92 -9.61 -16.70 6.51
C ASP A 92 -9.49 -15.26 7.06
N GLY A 93 -10.42 -14.88 7.94
CA GLY A 93 -10.51 -13.51 8.44
C GLY A 93 -9.30 -13.07 9.26
N GLU A 94 -8.67 -13.98 10.01
CA GLU A 94 -7.45 -13.66 10.78
C GLU A 94 -6.27 -13.43 9.84
N THR A 95 -6.12 -14.25 8.81
CA THR A 95 -5.10 -14.07 7.78
C THR A 95 -5.32 -12.77 7.01
N GLN A 96 -6.56 -12.43 6.64
CA GLN A 96 -6.89 -11.13 6.04
C GLN A 96 -6.44 -9.96 6.92
N ASN A 97 -6.81 -9.97 8.20
CA ASN A 97 -6.44 -8.93 9.15
C ASN A 97 -4.91 -8.81 9.28
N SER A 98 -4.21 -9.93 9.39
CA SER A 98 -2.74 -9.95 9.49
C SER A 98 -2.07 -9.35 8.25
N LEU A 99 -2.55 -9.70 7.06
CA LEU A 99 -2.04 -9.15 5.79
C LEU A 99 -2.25 -7.63 5.70
N PHE A 100 -3.43 -7.12 6.07
CA PHE A 100 -3.68 -5.68 6.10
C PHE A 100 -2.76 -4.96 7.11
N LEU A 101 -2.54 -5.54 8.29
CA LEU A 101 -1.64 -4.95 9.28
C LEU A 101 -0.20 -4.91 8.76
N GLN A 102 0.30 -6.01 8.21
CA GLN A 102 1.64 -6.09 7.64
C GLN A 102 1.82 -5.09 6.49
N ALA A 103 0.84 -5.00 5.59
CA ALA A 103 0.85 -4.03 4.50
C ALA A 103 0.93 -2.58 5.01
N SER A 104 0.14 -2.25 6.04
CA SER A 104 0.18 -0.96 6.71
C SER A 104 1.56 -0.66 7.30
N GLN A 105 2.16 -1.63 7.99
CA GLN A 105 3.47 -1.47 8.63
C GLN A 105 4.59 -1.22 7.62
N HIS A 106 4.61 -1.95 6.50
CA HIS A 106 5.58 -1.71 5.43
C HIS A 106 5.43 -0.32 4.80
N CYS A 107 4.20 0.13 4.53
CA CYS A 107 3.96 1.46 3.98
C CYS A 107 4.32 2.55 5.00
N GLN A 108 4.01 2.35 6.28
CA GLN A 108 4.38 3.24 7.36
C GLN A 108 5.90 3.39 7.44
N GLU A 109 6.63 2.28 7.55
CA GLU A 109 8.10 2.29 7.64
C GLU A 109 8.72 3.02 6.45
N ALA A 110 8.23 2.75 5.23
CA ALA A 110 8.66 3.43 4.03
C ALA A 110 8.44 4.95 4.07
N VAL A 111 7.28 5.41 4.55
CA VAL A 111 6.98 6.84 4.73
C VAL A 111 7.92 7.47 5.76
N LEU A 112 8.12 6.82 6.90
CA LEU A 112 8.93 7.38 7.99
C LEU A 112 10.43 7.44 7.65
N ASN A 113 10.89 6.53 6.79
CA ASN A 113 12.27 6.51 6.27
C ASN A 113 12.45 7.35 4.99
N HIS A 114 11.38 7.95 4.45
CA HIS A 114 11.47 8.75 3.23
C HIS A 114 12.22 10.06 3.50
N GLN A 115 13.17 10.42 2.63
CA GLN A 115 14.01 11.61 2.79
C GLN A 115 13.20 12.88 3.02
N ASP A 116 12.14 13.10 2.22
CA ASP A 116 11.27 14.28 2.37
C ASP A 116 10.50 14.30 3.70
N PHE A 117 10.15 13.14 4.25
CA PHE A 117 9.56 13.06 5.59
C PHE A 117 10.62 13.43 6.64
N SER A 118 11.80 12.81 6.58
CA SER A 118 12.86 13.02 7.58
C SER A 118 13.32 14.49 7.65
N VAL A 119 13.44 15.17 6.51
CA VAL A 119 13.80 16.60 6.44
C VAL A 119 12.80 17.46 7.19
N ILE A 120 11.50 17.23 6.98
CA ILE A 120 10.45 18.02 7.65
C ILE A 120 10.39 17.65 9.14
N TYR A 121 10.43 16.36 9.46
CA TYR A 121 10.36 15.85 10.83
C TYR A 121 11.47 16.40 11.73
N ASN A 122 12.71 16.46 11.22
CA ASN A 122 13.86 16.95 11.97
C ASN A 122 13.79 18.44 12.31
N ASN A 123 13.00 19.21 11.54
CA ASN A 123 12.79 20.64 11.77
C ASN A 123 11.50 20.94 12.57
N ALA A 124 10.63 19.95 12.76
CA ALA A 124 9.38 20.10 13.50
C ALA A 124 9.62 20.25 15.01
N GLN A 125 8.88 21.15 15.65
CA GLN A 125 8.91 21.41 17.10
C GLN A 125 7.73 20.72 17.81
N GLY A 126 7.85 20.47 19.11
CA GLY A 126 6.82 19.84 19.95
C GLY A 126 7.16 18.40 20.35
N ASP A 127 6.21 17.72 21.00
CA ASP A 127 6.37 16.30 21.34
C ASP A 127 6.35 15.39 20.09
N SER A 128 6.70 14.11 20.26
CA SER A 128 6.82 13.17 19.15
C SER A 128 5.53 12.96 18.36
N THR A 129 4.38 12.97 19.03
CA THR A 129 3.07 12.76 18.39
C THR A 129 2.71 13.98 17.56
N PHE A 130 2.83 15.17 18.14
CA PHE A 130 2.59 16.42 17.43
C PHE A 130 3.54 16.59 16.23
N ARG A 131 4.84 16.29 16.40
CA ARG A 131 5.83 16.34 15.32
C ARG A 131 5.47 15.37 14.20
N MET A 132 5.04 14.15 14.52
CA MET A 132 4.61 13.16 13.53
C MET A 132 3.43 13.67 12.70
N LEU A 133 2.33 14.06 13.35
CA LEU A 133 1.11 14.50 12.67
C LEU A 133 1.34 15.76 11.83
N THR A 134 2.04 16.76 12.38
CA THR A 134 2.34 17.99 11.65
C THR A 134 3.30 17.79 10.49
N THR A 135 4.20 16.80 10.57
CA THR A 135 5.07 16.41 9.46
C THR A 135 4.25 15.75 8.36
N LEU A 136 3.44 14.74 8.70
CA LEU A 136 2.58 14.04 7.74
C LEU A 136 1.61 14.99 7.03
N ALA A 137 1.12 16.03 7.72
CA ALA A 137 0.28 17.06 7.10
C ALA A 137 1.03 17.96 6.08
N LYS A 138 2.36 17.90 6.02
CA LYS A 138 3.21 18.80 5.21
C LYS A 138 4.08 18.09 4.17
N VAL A 139 4.22 16.76 4.23
CA VAL A 139 5.06 16.02 3.26
C VAL A 139 4.65 16.29 1.81
N PRO A 140 5.59 16.33 0.86
CA PRO A 140 5.30 16.60 -0.55
C PRO A 140 4.65 15.41 -1.27
N ILE A 141 4.28 15.64 -2.54
CA ILE A 141 3.57 14.67 -3.40
C ILE A 141 4.34 13.35 -3.61
N SER A 142 5.67 13.37 -3.53
CA SER A 142 6.51 12.16 -3.59
C SER A 142 6.14 11.10 -2.54
N VAL A 143 5.57 11.51 -1.40
CA VAL A 143 5.21 10.61 -0.29
C VAL A 143 3.77 10.09 -0.40
N VAL A 144 2.94 10.65 -1.29
CA VAL A 144 1.50 10.35 -1.43
C VAL A 144 1.19 8.86 -1.54
N PRO A 145 1.89 8.05 -2.37
CA PRO A 145 1.61 6.62 -2.45
C PRO A 145 1.74 5.91 -1.10
N GLY A 146 2.72 6.30 -0.29
CA GLY A 146 2.93 5.75 1.04
C GLY A 146 1.86 6.16 2.04
N LEU A 147 1.45 7.44 2.03
CA LEU A 147 0.35 7.91 2.89
C LEU A 147 -0.95 7.15 2.59
N PHE A 148 -1.29 7.03 1.30
CA PHE A 148 -2.52 6.38 0.86
C PHE A 148 -2.56 4.90 1.25
N TRP A 149 -1.50 4.15 0.93
CA TRP A 149 -1.47 2.71 1.16
C TRP A 149 -1.26 2.36 2.64
N TRP A 150 -0.58 3.21 3.41
CA TRP A 150 -0.58 3.10 4.88
C TRP A 150 -2.01 3.25 5.42
N ALA A 151 -2.67 4.38 5.15
CA ALA A 151 -4.00 4.65 5.68
C ALA A 151 -5.02 3.59 5.25
N THR A 152 -5.03 3.22 3.97
CA THR A 152 -5.98 2.26 3.39
C THR A 152 -5.87 0.88 4.03
N ASN A 153 -4.64 0.37 4.20
CA ASN A 153 -4.41 -0.92 4.85
C ASN A 153 -4.75 -0.88 6.34
N LEU A 154 -4.36 0.19 7.04
CA LEU A 154 -4.66 0.36 8.45
C LEU A 154 -6.18 0.43 8.69
N ALA A 155 -6.92 1.18 7.88
CA ALA A 155 -8.38 1.24 7.98
C ALA A 155 -9.03 -0.13 7.72
N ARG A 156 -8.53 -0.91 6.75
CA ARG A 156 -9.01 -2.28 6.51
C ARG A 156 -8.80 -3.18 7.72
N TYR A 157 -7.62 -3.13 8.34
CA TYR A 157 -7.33 -3.85 9.59
C TYR A 157 -8.28 -3.43 10.73
N LEU A 158 -8.49 -2.12 10.89
CA LEU A 158 -9.31 -1.55 11.97
C LEU A 158 -10.82 -1.84 11.83
N ASN A 159 -11.28 -2.27 10.66
CA ASN A 159 -12.69 -2.60 10.42
C ASN A 159 -13.24 -3.71 11.33
N THR A 160 -12.38 -4.61 11.78
CA THR A 160 -12.71 -5.74 12.67
C THR A 160 -12.35 -5.46 14.14
N ARG A 161 -11.85 -4.26 14.45
CA ARG A 161 -11.38 -3.88 15.79
C ARG A 161 -12.46 -3.18 16.61
N SER A 162 -12.17 -2.95 17.89
CA SER A 162 -13.10 -2.24 18.77
C SER A 162 -13.33 -0.80 18.30
N VAL A 163 -14.47 -0.22 18.68
CA VAL A 163 -14.77 1.20 18.42
C VAL A 163 -13.67 2.10 19.00
N ILE A 164 -13.20 1.79 20.21
CA ILE A 164 -12.15 2.55 20.90
C ILE A 164 -10.85 2.53 20.08
N GLU A 165 -10.46 1.35 19.58
CA GLU A 165 -9.25 1.23 18.77
C GLU A 165 -9.36 2.03 17.46
N ARG A 166 -10.53 2.05 16.81
CA ARG A 166 -10.76 2.91 15.64
C ARG A 166 -10.63 4.39 15.97
N LEU A 167 -11.21 4.83 17.08
CA LEU A 167 -11.15 6.22 17.52
C LEU A 167 -9.71 6.65 17.84
N ASN A 168 -8.92 5.78 18.47
CA ASN A 168 -7.52 6.05 18.76
C ASN A 168 -6.66 6.25 17.50
N HIS A 169 -7.07 5.69 16.36
CA HIS A 169 -6.36 5.86 15.08
C HIS A 169 -7.02 6.90 14.16
N ARG A 170 -8.09 7.56 14.60
CA ARG A 170 -8.85 8.49 13.75
C ARG A 170 -7.98 9.63 13.24
N GLU A 171 -7.31 10.32 14.15
CA GLU A 171 -6.54 11.53 13.83
C GLU A 171 -5.44 11.25 12.82
N ILE A 172 -4.67 10.18 13.01
CA ILE A 172 -3.61 9.80 12.06
C ILE A 172 -4.18 9.44 10.69
N LEU A 173 -5.28 8.69 10.62
CA LEU A 173 -5.92 8.33 9.35
C LEU A 173 -6.48 9.55 8.60
N GLU A 174 -7.10 10.48 9.31
CA GLU A 174 -7.59 11.75 8.75
C GLU A 174 -6.42 12.59 8.23
N VAL A 175 -5.32 12.72 8.98
CA VAL A 175 -4.13 13.47 8.54
C VAL A 175 -3.53 12.86 7.27
N LEU A 176 -3.30 11.55 7.26
CA LEU A 176 -2.75 10.85 6.09
C LEU A 176 -3.62 11.06 4.86
N MET A 177 -4.94 10.87 5.00
CA MET A 177 -5.82 10.91 3.84
C MET A 177 -6.21 12.32 3.41
N HIS A 178 -6.35 13.28 4.32
CA HIS A 178 -6.51 14.68 3.95
C HIS A 178 -5.27 15.20 3.23
N ARG A 179 -4.06 14.80 3.65
CA ARG A 179 -2.85 15.19 2.93
C ARG A 179 -2.82 14.60 1.52
N THR A 180 -3.12 13.31 1.41
CA THR A 180 -3.25 12.61 0.11
C THR A 180 -4.26 13.33 -0.79
N LEU A 181 -5.46 13.62 -0.26
CA LEU A 181 -6.52 14.33 -0.97
C LEU A 181 -6.10 15.76 -1.40
N SER A 182 -5.35 16.47 -0.55
CA SER A 182 -4.91 17.84 -0.82
C SER A 182 -3.87 17.93 -1.95
N LEU A 183 -3.07 16.88 -2.13
CA LEU A 183 -1.99 16.84 -3.11
C LEU A 183 -2.41 16.18 -4.41
N GLU A 184 -3.20 15.10 -4.31
CA GLU A 184 -3.57 14.29 -5.46
C GLU A 184 -4.97 13.67 -5.25
N PRO A 185 -6.05 14.45 -5.44
CA PRO A 185 -7.42 13.99 -5.21
C PRO A 185 -7.85 12.85 -6.15
N GLY A 186 -7.20 12.72 -7.30
CA GLY A 186 -7.40 11.64 -8.27
C GLY A 186 -6.63 10.35 -7.95
N PHE A 187 -5.75 10.34 -6.93
CA PHE A 187 -4.86 9.22 -6.64
C PHE A 187 -5.64 7.90 -6.54
N PHE A 188 -5.15 6.87 -7.22
CA PHE A 188 -5.74 5.52 -7.25
C PHE A 188 -7.26 5.53 -7.50
N TYR A 189 -7.64 6.25 -8.57
CA TYR A 189 -9.02 6.38 -9.07
C TYR A 189 -9.96 6.98 -8.02
N SER A 190 -9.59 8.17 -7.52
CA SER A 190 -10.31 8.84 -6.41
C SER A 190 -10.32 8.04 -5.11
N GLY A 191 -9.23 7.32 -4.85
CA GLY A 191 -8.98 6.57 -3.63
C GLY A 191 -9.20 7.37 -2.35
N PRO A 192 -8.73 8.63 -2.23
CA PRO A 192 -8.93 9.40 -1.00
C PRO A 192 -10.40 9.68 -0.68
N TYR A 193 -11.20 10.00 -1.70
CA TYR A 193 -12.64 10.17 -1.54
C TYR A 193 -13.30 8.84 -1.15
N ARG A 194 -13.00 7.75 -1.85
CA ARG A 194 -13.48 6.40 -1.51
C ARG A 194 -13.12 6.00 -0.08
N PHE A 195 -11.91 6.32 0.37
CA PHE A 195 -11.45 6.07 1.72
C PHE A 195 -12.30 6.79 2.76
N PHE A 196 -12.50 8.11 2.63
CA PHE A 196 -13.33 8.86 3.59
C PHE A 196 -14.77 8.37 3.59
N GLY A 197 -15.30 8.06 2.41
CA GLY A 197 -16.59 7.39 2.24
C GLY A 197 -16.68 6.15 3.13
N SER A 198 -15.75 5.21 3.01
CA SER A 198 -15.75 4.00 3.84
C SER A 198 -15.47 4.26 5.31
N PHE A 199 -14.46 5.06 5.62
CA PHE A 199 -13.96 5.30 6.97
C PHE A 199 -15.01 5.94 7.86
N TYR A 200 -15.73 6.96 7.36
CA TYR A 200 -16.72 7.69 8.14
C TYR A 200 -17.98 6.88 8.46
N THR A 201 -18.26 5.78 7.77
CA THR A 201 -19.33 4.84 8.19
C THR A 201 -19.02 4.12 9.51
N ARG A 202 -17.74 4.09 9.91
CA ARG A 202 -17.23 3.29 11.04
C ARG A 202 -16.80 4.11 12.25
N ILE A 203 -16.85 5.43 12.16
CA ILE A 203 -16.49 6.34 13.24
C ILE A 203 -17.77 6.89 13.89
N PRO A 204 -18.03 6.59 15.17
CA PRO A 204 -19.18 7.17 15.87
C PRO A 204 -19.13 8.69 15.91
N GLY A 205 -20.30 9.33 15.87
CA GLY A 205 -20.43 10.79 15.93
C GLY A 205 -20.15 11.51 14.62
N ILE A 206 -19.89 10.79 13.53
CA ILE A 206 -19.86 11.36 12.17
C ILE A 206 -21.20 11.07 11.49
N GLU A 207 -21.81 12.11 10.95
CA GLU A 207 -23.06 12.01 10.18
C GLU A 207 -22.84 11.18 8.90
N LEU A 208 -23.75 10.23 8.65
CA LEU A 208 -23.62 9.30 7.53
C LEU A 208 -23.67 10.01 6.15
N SER A 209 -24.28 11.20 6.09
CA SER A 209 -24.29 12.05 4.88
C SER A 209 -22.89 12.51 4.44
N GLN A 210 -21.93 12.59 5.37
CA GLN A 210 -20.53 12.88 5.01
C GLN A 210 -19.91 11.72 4.22
N SER A 211 -20.17 10.48 4.63
CA SER A 211 -19.74 9.28 3.90
C SER A 211 -20.32 9.27 2.47
N GLU A 212 -21.61 9.56 2.34
CA GLU A 212 -22.30 9.65 1.05
C GLU A 212 -21.66 10.70 0.13
N THR A 213 -21.41 11.89 0.66
CA THR A 213 -20.80 13.00 -0.09
C THR A 213 -19.47 12.58 -0.70
N TYR A 214 -18.62 11.90 0.09
CA TYR A 214 -17.33 11.42 -0.37
C TYR A 214 -17.44 10.30 -1.41
N PHE A 215 -18.37 9.35 -1.24
CA PHE A 215 -18.59 8.34 -2.27
C PHE A 215 -19.10 8.93 -3.59
N ASN A 216 -20.02 9.90 -3.53
CA ASN A 216 -20.52 10.59 -4.72
C ASN A 216 -19.40 11.33 -5.46
N GLN A 217 -18.45 11.94 -4.73
CA GLN A 217 -17.24 12.53 -5.34
C GLN A 217 -16.38 11.47 -6.04
N ALA A 218 -16.14 10.32 -5.40
CA ALA A 218 -15.36 9.24 -5.99
C ALA A 218 -16.00 8.67 -7.27
N LEU A 219 -17.31 8.41 -7.23
CA LEU A 219 -18.09 7.92 -8.37
C LEU A 219 -18.09 8.91 -9.53
N SER A 220 -18.30 10.20 -9.25
CA SER A 220 -18.36 11.24 -10.29
C SER A 220 -17.00 11.46 -10.96
N ALA A 221 -15.91 11.39 -10.20
CA ALA A 221 -14.57 11.63 -10.71
C ALA A 221 -13.99 10.41 -11.46
N ASN A 222 -14.33 9.19 -11.05
CA ASN A 222 -13.82 7.95 -11.65
C ASN A 222 -14.94 6.89 -11.78
N PRO A 223 -15.92 7.11 -12.68
CA PRO A 223 -17.07 6.22 -12.84
C PRO A 223 -16.71 4.84 -13.40
N ASN A 224 -15.63 4.76 -14.18
CA ASN A 224 -15.17 3.50 -14.79
C ASN A 224 -14.39 2.61 -13.82
N TYR A 225 -14.11 3.08 -12.60
CA TYR A 225 -13.47 2.28 -11.56
C TYR A 225 -14.54 1.69 -10.61
N LEU A 226 -14.89 0.43 -10.84
CA LEU A 226 -16.01 -0.23 -10.16
C LEU A 226 -15.83 -0.33 -8.64
N GLY A 227 -14.60 -0.25 -8.16
CA GLY A 227 -14.31 -0.22 -6.72
C GLY A 227 -14.99 0.94 -5.98
N ASN A 228 -15.29 2.05 -6.65
CA ASN A 228 -16.04 3.16 -6.05
C ASN A 228 -17.48 2.75 -5.71
N ALA A 229 -18.20 2.14 -6.66
CA ALA A 229 -19.55 1.64 -6.47
C ALA A 229 -19.58 0.49 -5.44
N VAL A 230 -18.67 -0.47 -5.55
CA VAL A 230 -18.62 -1.60 -4.61
C VAL A 230 -18.39 -1.14 -3.17
N HIS A 231 -17.49 -0.19 -2.94
CA HIS A 231 -17.28 0.34 -1.58
C HIS A 231 -18.48 1.13 -1.06
N MET A 232 -19.18 1.90 -1.91
CA MET A 232 -20.38 2.62 -1.50
C MET A 232 -21.50 1.65 -1.11
N ALA A 233 -21.71 0.59 -1.89
CA ALA A 233 -22.63 -0.49 -1.53
C ALA A 233 -22.21 -1.14 -0.20
N GLU A 234 -20.97 -1.65 -0.12
CA GLU A 234 -20.45 -2.39 1.04
C GLU A 234 -20.47 -1.56 2.33
N PHE A 235 -20.12 -0.29 2.30
CA PHE A 235 -19.97 0.51 3.53
C PHE A 235 -21.16 1.43 3.78
N TYR A 236 -21.54 2.24 2.79
CA TYR A 236 -22.59 3.25 3.00
C TYR A 236 -23.98 2.62 2.95
N HIS A 237 -24.35 1.94 1.87
CA HIS A 237 -25.71 1.40 1.73
C HIS A 237 -26.02 0.32 2.76
N GLN A 238 -25.04 -0.53 3.09
CA GLN A 238 -25.18 -1.47 4.20
C GLN A 238 -25.44 -0.74 5.53
N LYS A 239 -24.62 0.26 5.88
CA LYS A 239 -24.76 1.00 7.14
C LYS A 239 -26.06 1.82 7.22
N ALA A 240 -26.53 2.32 6.08
CA ALA A 240 -27.77 3.09 5.96
C ALA A 240 -29.04 2.21 5.96
N GLY A 241 -28.91 0.89 5.81
CA GLY A 241 -30.07 0.00 5.62
C GLY A 241 -30.70 0.08 4.22
N ASN A 242 -29.99 0.64 3.25
CA ASN A 242 -30.46 0.88 1.88
C ASN A 242 -30.32 -0.38 1.01
N ARG A 243 -31.06 -1.43 1.36
CA ARG A 243 -30.94 -2.76 0.73
C ARG A 243 -31.18 -2.76 -0.78
N GLU A 244 -32.19 -2.03 -1.25
CA GLU A 244 -32.53 -1.96 -2.68
C GLU A 244 -31.40 -1.30 -3.49
N GLN A 245 -30.83 -0.20 -2.98
CA GLN A 245 -29.71 0.49 -3.62
C GLN A 245 -28.43 -0.34 -3.58
N PHE A 246 -28.18 -1.06 -2.46
CA PHE A 246 -27.11 -2.05 -2.39
C PHE A 246 -27.23 -3.10 -3.50
N HIS A 247 -28.40 -3.71 -3.65
CA HIS A 247 -28.64 -4.75 -4.65
C HIS A 247 -28.47 -4.24 -6.08
N THR A 248 -29.10 -3.09 -6.37
CA THR A 248 -29.09 -2.49 -7.71
C THR A 248 -27.66 -2.12 -8.11
N MET A 249 -26.94 -1.40 -7.24
CA MET A 249 -25.58 -0.94 -7.50
C MET A 249 -24.61 -2.12 -7.75
N LEU A 250 -24.69 -3.18 -6.95
CA LEU A 250 -23.83 -4.35 -7.14
C LEU A 250 -24.20 -5.17 -8.37
N THR A 251 -25.49 -5.24 -8.71
CA THR A 251 -25.95 -5.89 -9.95
C THR A 251 -25.44 -5.15 -11.18
N ASP A 252 -25.42 -3.82 -11.15
CA ASP A 252 -24.87 -3.00 -12.23
C ASP A 252 -23.36 -3.21 -12.37
N VAL A 253 -22.62 -3.26 -11.25
CA VAL A 253 -21.19 -3.62 -11.24
C VAL A 253 -20.95 -4.99 -11.89
N VAL A 254 -21.77 -5.98 -11.56
CA VAL A 254 -21.67 -7.34 -12.12
C VAL A 254 -21.91 -7.39 -13.62
N LYS A 255 -22.77 -6.49 -14.15
CA LYS A 255 -23.11 -6.40 -15.59
C LYS A 255 -22.20 -5.45 -16.37
N ALA A 256 -21.46 -4.59 -15.69
CA ALA A 256 -20.65 -3.56 -16.33
C ALA A 256 -19.62 -4.18 -17.27
N ASP A 257 -19.56 -3.64 -18.49
CA ASP A 257 -18.45 -3.87 -19.42
C ASP A 257 -17.43 -2.74 -19.25
N PHE A 258 -16.23 -3.11 -18.81
CA PHE A 258 -15.10 -2.20 -18.61
C PHE A 258 -13.90 -2.55 -19.48
N SER A 259 -14.11 -3.39 -20.50
CA SER A 259 -13.07 -3.75 -21.48
C SER A 259 -12.51 -2.53 -22.22
N ALA A 260 -13.28 -1.44 -22.29
CA ALA A 260 -12.88 -0.19 -22.91
C ALA A 260 -11.86 0.64 -22.10
N ASN A 261 -11.58 0.30 -20.82
CA ASN A 261 -10.58 1.00 -20.00
C ASN A 261 -9.48 0.04 -19.51
N PRO A 262 -8.42 -0.19 -20.31
CA PRO A 262 -7.41 -1.21 -20.04
C PRO A 262 -6.68 -1.01 -18.71
N ASP A 263 -6.53 0.23 -18.24
CA ASP A 263 -5.74 0.57 -17.05
C ASP A 263 -6.36 0.09 -15.73
N VAL A 264 -7.66 -0.22 -15.73
CA VAL A 264 -8.42 -0.66 -14.54
C VAL A 264 -8.99 -2.06 -14.67
N ILE A 265 -8.70 -2.79 -15.76
CA ILE A 265 -9.32 -4.10 -16.02
C ILE A 265 -9.08 -5.06 -14.85
N ALA A 266 -7.84 -5.16 -14.36
CA ALA A 266 -7.50 -6.08 -13.28
C ALA A 266 -8.29 -5.75 -11.99
N GLU A 267 -8.33 -4.47 -11.60
CA GLU A 267 -9.09 -4.02 -10.43
C GLU A 267 -10.59 -4.25 -10.60
N ASN A 268 -11.14 -3.94 -11.77
CA ASN A 268 -12.56 -4.10 -12.03
C ASN A 268 -13.00 -5.57 -12.05
N LEU A 269 -12.15 -6.49 -12.53
CA LEU A 269 -12.39 -7.93 -12.39
C LEU A 269 -12.52 -8.33 -10.91
N PHE A 270 -11.61 -7.86 -10.06
CA PHE A 270 -11.69 -8.11 -8.62
C PHE A 270 -12.98 -7.58 -7.99
N TYR A 271 -13.39 -6.37 -8.37
CA TYR A 271 -14.60 -5.76 -7.84
C TYR A 271 -15.89 -6.38 -8.37
N GLN A 272 -15.90 -6.93 -9.58
CA GLN A 272 -17.01 -7.77 -10.02
C GLN A 272 -17.17 -9.01 -9.16
N ASP A 273 -16.07 -9.71 -8.86
CA ASP A 273 -16.12 -10.90 -8.01
C ASP A 273 -16.51 -10.54 -6.57
N ARG A 274 -16.00 -9.42 -6.05
CA ARG A 274 -16.43 -8.85 -4.76
C ARG A 274 -17.93 -8.54 -4.76
N ALA A 275 -18.46 -7.97 -5.82
CA ALA A 275 -19.88 -7.66 -5.94
C ALA A 275 -20.75 -8.93 -5.96
N ARG A 276 -20.35 -9.97 -6.71
CA ARG A 276 -21.02 -11.28 -6.68
C ARG A 276 -21.03 -11.87 -5.26
N TRP A 277 -19.89 -11.79 -4.58
CA TRP A 277 -19.78 -12.26 -3.20
C TRP A 277 -20.70 -11.47 -2.26
N LEU A 278 -20.72 -10.14 -2.33
CA LEU A 278 -21.58 -9.28 -1.52
C LEU A 278 -23.06 -9.57 -1.75
N LEU A 279 -23.49 -9.72 -3.00
CA LEU A 279 -24.85 -10.13 -3.35
C LEU A 279 -25.21 -11.50 -2.75
N SER A 280 -24.28 -12.46 -2.76
CA SER A 280 -24.50 -13.77 -2.12
C SER A 280 -24.66 -13.70 -0.59
N LYS A 281 -24.25 -12.59 0.03
CA LYS A 281 -24.36 -12.32 1.47
C LYS A 281 -25.46 -11.33 1.82
N GLU A 282 -26.18 -10.80 0.85
CA GLU A 282 -27.14 -9.71 1.03
C GLU A 282 -28.12 -9.98 2.17
N SER A 283 -28.79 -11.14 2.18
CA SER A 283 -29.74 -11.49 3.26
C SER A 283 -29.10 -11.36 4.65
N SER A 284 -27.92 -11.97 4.86
CA SER A 284 -27.23 -11.90 6.15
C SER A 284 -26.70 -10.51 6.53
N LEU A 285 -26.54 -9.59 5.57
CA LEU A 285 -26.04 -8.23 5.82
C LEU A 285 -27.15 -7.25 6.21
N PHE A 286 -28.42 -7.59 5.93
CA PHE A 286 -29.61 -6.76 6.17
C PHE A 286 -30.67 -7.47 7.04
N GLU A 287 -30.31 -8.58 7.68
CA GLU A 287 -31.11 -9.27 8.70
C GLU A 287 -31.17 -8.48 10.02
#